data_AF-A0A7C1IYR4-F1
#
_entry.id   AF-A0A7C1IYR4-F1
#
_cell.length_a   1.000
_cell.length_b   1.000
_cell.length_c   1.000
_cell.angle_alpha   90.00
_cell.angle_beta   90.00
_cell.angle_gamma   90.00
#
_symmetry.space_group_name_H-M   'P 1'
#
loop_
_entity.id
_entity.type
_entity.pdbx_description
1 polymer ?
#
loop_
_entity_poly.entity_id
_entity_poly.type
_entity_poly.pdbx_seq_one_letter_code
_entity_poly.pdbx_strand_id
1 'polypeptide(L)'
;MVNIAQRLTHPGSTTPQTGVNEIRANWSALALHLLTLITLVGIAIGTYFGLVVAGTDTLQGNVQRIFYFHVSSFSGGAVAFFAAVIGGMAYLKTRRVGWDRLALAGVEVGFFLSLITLITGMVWARPIWNTWWTWDPRLTSAAIMVLTYAAYLMLRGAIENPDKKRMMASVYGILAFGTVIFTFIIIRIRPDTIHPAVIGASPVNAEGGFSMTDTMKSALGINSFVWCVLITPTLMWWRIRLERLAERAERLRFEL
;
A
#
# COMPACT_ATOMS: atom_id res chain seq x y z
N MET A 1 17.67 -27.22 67.16
CA MET A 1 17.67 -25.84 66.62
C MET A 1 18.30 -25.85 65.23
N VAL A 2 17.52 -26.11 64.17
CA VAL A 2 17.82 -25.80 62.76
C VAL A 2 16.51 -25.67 61.97
N ASN A 3 16.19 -24.44 61.59
CA ASN A 3 15.63 -23.94 60.33
C ASN A 3 14.63 -24.77 59.50
N ILE A 4 13.35 -24.37 59.47
CA ILE A 4 12.46 -24.43 58.28
C ILE A 4 11.61 -23.15 58.26
N ALA A 5 12.22 -22.06 57.80
CA ALA A 5 11.49 -20.91 57.28
C ALA A 5 11.36 -21.10 55.76
N GLN A 6 10.19 -21.50 55.27
CA GLN A 6 9.72 -21.27 53.89
C GLN A 6 8.34 -21.92 53.65
N ARG A 7 7.30 -21.37 54.25
CA ARG A 7 5.95 -21.42 53.70
C ARG A 7 5.27 -20.11 54.03
N LEU A 8 4.51 -19.60 53.05
CA LEU A 8 3.64 -18.43 53.12
C LEU A 8 4.31 -17.09 52.77
N THR A 9 4.50 -16.85 51.46
CA THR A 9 3.97 -15.64 50.81
C THR A 9 3.89 -15.88 49.30
N HIS A 10 2.72 -16.32 48.82
CA HIS A 10 2.27 -15.91 47.50
C HIS A 10 1.35 -14.68 47.71
N PRO A 11 1.83 -13.46 47.44
CA PRO A 11 0.94 -12.36 47.12
C PRO A 11 0.89 -12.25 45.60
N GLY A 12 -0.31 -12.45 45.03
CA GLY A 12 -0.58 -12.21 43.63
C GLY A 12 -0.12 -10.81 43.24
N SER A 13 0.84 -10.73 42.33
CA SER A 13 1.14 -9.49 41.60
C SER A 13 0.25 -9.43 40.36
N THR A 14 -1.06 -9.23 40.54
CA THR A 14 -1.89 -8.68 39.47
C THR A 14 -1.48 -7.22 39.32
N THR A 15 -0.41 -6.99 38.57
CA THR A 15 0.11 -5.65 38.30
C THR A 15 -0.94 -4.81 37.56
N PRO A 16 -1.02 -3.49 37.80
CA PRO A 16 -1.90 -2.56 37.08
C PRO A 16 -1.68 -2.48 35.55
N GLN A 17 -0.72 -3.24 35.02
CA GLN A 17 -0.34 -3.23 33.61
C GLN A 17 -1.39 -3.90 32.71
N THR A 18 -2.22 -4.82 33.24
CA THR A 18 -3.30 -5.46 32.47
C THR A 18 -4.36 -4.46 32.03
N GLY A 19 -4.87 -3.64 32.96
CA GLY A 19 -5.90 -2.64 32.67
C GLY A 19 -5.45 -1.54 31.71
N VAL A 20 -4.22 -1.02 31.84
CA VAL A 20 -3.70 0.02 30.93
C VAL A 20 -3.51 -0.52 29.51
N ASN A 21 -3.05 -1.77 29.36
CA ASN A 21 -2.87 -2.41 28.06
C ASN A 21 -4.21 -2.73 27.38
N GLU A 22 -5.23 -3.14 28.14
CA GLU A 22 -6.59 -3.35 27.64
C GLU A 22 -7.25 -2.05 27.19
N ILE A 23 -7.13 -0.97 27.98
CA ILE A 23 -7.65 0.35 27.61
C ILE A 23 -6.99 0.84 26.31
N ARG A 24 -5.65 0.76 26.21
CA ARG A 24 -4.92 1.14 24.98
C ARG A 24 -5.32 0.30 23.77
N ALA A 25 -5.55 -0.99 23.96
CA ALA A 25 -6.03 -1.88 22.91
C ALA A 25 -7.42 -1.45 22.41
N ASN A 26 -8.34 -1.11 23.32
CA ASN A 26 -9.70 -0.64 22.98
C ASN A 26 -9.69 0.68 22.21
N TRP A 27 -8.88 1.66 22.63
CA TRP A 27 -8.74 2.93 21.89
C TRP A 27 -8.13 2.75 20.50
N SER A 28 -7.12 1.89 20.37
CA SER A 28 -6.52 1.59 19.06
C SER A 28 -7.50 0.90 18.11
N ALA A 29 -8.35 0.02 18.66
CA ALA A 29 -9.39 -0.65 17.90
C ALA A 29 -10.46 0.35 17.47
N LEU A 30 -10.97 1.19 18.38
CA LEU A 30 -11.95 2.22 18.06
C LEU A 30 -11.43 3.17 16.99
N ALA A 31 -10.20 3.67 17.13
CA ALA A 31 -9.58 4.56 16.15
C ALA A 31 -9.50 3.92 14.76
N LEU A 32 -9.13 2.64 14.67
CA LEU A 32 -9.08 1.93 13.38
C LEU A 32 -10.47 1.74 12.77
N HIS A 33 -11.50 1.46 13.56
CA HIS A 33 -12.88 1.35 13.04
C HIS A 33 -13.42 2.71 12.58
N LEU A 34 -13.15 3.79 13.33
CA LEU A 34 -13.50 5.16 12.92
C LEU A 34 -12.79 5.55 11.63
N LEU A 35 -11.48 5.28 11.52
CA LEU A 35 -10.73 5.49 10.30
C LEU A 35 -11.31 4.65 9.15
N THR A 36 -11.73 3.41 9.40
CA THR A 36 -12.39 2.57 8.39
C THR A 36 -13.69 3.21 7.90
N LEU A 37 -14.52 3.72 8.81
CA LEU A 37 -15.75 4.42 8.45
C LEU A 37 -15.48 5.68 7.62
N ILE A 38 -14.50 6.49 8.04
CA ILE A 38 -14.06 7.69 7.29
C ILE A 38 -13.55 7.29 5.91
N THR A 39 -12.79 6.19 5.80
CA THR A 39 -12.30 5.66 4.53
C THR A 39 -13.44 5.23 3.62
N LEU A 40 -14.47 4.54 4.15
CA LEU A 40 -15.65 4.15 3.35
C LEU A 40 -16.42 5.38 2.83
N VAL A 41 -16.60 6.41 3.67
CA VAL A 41 -17.20 7.68 3.25
C VAL A 41 -16.32 8.37 2.19
N GLY A 42 -15.01 8.38 2.39
CA GLY A 42 -14.04 8.91 1.43
C GLY A 42 -14.09 8.20 0.07
N ILE A 43 -14.20 6.87 0.06
CA ILE A 43 -14.39 6.07 -1.16
C ILE A 43 -15.69 6.48 -1.87
N ALA A 44 -16.79 6.63 -1.13
CA ALA A 44 -18.07 7.06 -1.71
C ALA A 44 -17.98 8.46 -2.34
N ILE A 45 -17.35 9.41 -1.64
CA ILE A 45 -17.13 10.77 -2.14
C ILE A 45 -16.22 10.75 -3.38
N GLY A 46 -15.08 10.06 -3.33
CA GLY A 46 -14.14 9.96 -4.46
C GLY A 46 -14.81 9.33 -5.68
N THR A 47 -15.59 8.28 -5.48
CA THR A 47 -16.36 7.61 -6.54
C THR A 47 -17.41 8.55 -7.14
N TYR A 48 -18.17 9.28 -6.31
CA TYR A 48 -19.14 10.26 -6.78
C TYR A 48 -18.47 11.37 -7.60
N PHE A 49 -17.34 11.90 -7.15
CA PHE A 49 -16.61 12.92 -7.89
C PHE A 49 -16.05 12.39 -9.22
N GLY A 50 -15.50 11.16 -9.23
CA GLY A 50 -14.96 10.54 -10.43
C GLY A 50 -16.02 10.15 -11.45
N LEU A 51 -17.18 9.64 -11.01
CA LEU A 51 -18.21 9.09 -11.90
C LEU A 51 -19.31 10.08 -12.28
N VAL A 52 -19.57 11.10 -11.45
CA VAL A 52 -20.70 12.02 -11.64
C VAL A 52 -20.24 13.46 -11.86
N VAL A 53 -19.39 13.99 -10.97
CA VAL A 53 -19.00 15.41 -11.01
C VAL A 53 -18.00 15.70 -12.13
N ALA A 54 -17.06 14.78 -12.37
CA ALA A 54 -16.09 14.95 -13.43
C ALA A 54 -16.78 15.06 -14.79
N GLY A 55 -16.42 16.10 -15.54
CA GLY A 55 -16.85 16.27 -16.92
C GLY A 55 -16.42 15.10 -17.82
N THR A 56 -17.14 14.94 -18.93
CA THR A 56 -16.77 13.97 -19.97
C THR A 56 -15.62 14.53 -20.81
N ASP A 57 -14.59 13.71 -21.06
CA ASP A 57 -13.47 14.11 -21.91
C ASP A 57 -13.90 14.15 -23.37
N THR A 58 -13.44 15.17 -24.11
CA THR A 58 -13.84 15.35 -25.51
C THR A 58 -13.21 14.32 -26.45
N LEU A 59 -12.07 13.73 -26.09
CA LEU A 59 -11.37 12.72 -26.89
C LEU A 59 -11.75 11.30 -26.47
N GLN A 60 -11.89 11.05 -25.17
CA GLN A 60 -12.05 9.71 -24.60
C GLN A 60 -13.49 9.40 -24.17
N GLY A 61 -14.38 10.38 -24.18
CA GLY A 61 -15.76 10.20 -23.69
C GLY A 61 -15.77 9.81 -22.21
N ASN A 62 -16.59 8.81 -21.87
CA ASN A 62 -16.75 8.30 -20.48
C ASN A 62 -15.68 7.29 -20.05
N VAL A 63 -14.77 6.89 -20.94
CA VAL A 63 -13.68 5.94 -20.63
C VAL A 63 -12.66 6.56 -19.67
N GLN A 64 -12.46 7.87 -19.75
CA GLN A 64 -11.57 8.65 -18.88
C GLN A 64 -11.85 8.46 -17.38
N ARG A 65 -13.06 8.08 -16.98
CA ARG A 65 -13.48 7.93 -15.57
C ARG A 65 -12.66 6.87 -14.87
N ILE A 66 -12.14 5.89 -15.62
CA ILE A 66 -11.22 4.87 -15.11
C ILE A 66 -9.94 5.51 -14.54
N PHE A 67 -9.47 6.63 -15.10
CA PHE A 67 -8.24 7.30 -14.65
C PHE A 67 -8.26 7.69 -13.18
N TYR A 68 -9.41 8.11 -12.67
CA TYR A 68 -9.53 8.53 -11.26
C TYR A 68 -9.25 7.39 -10.29
N PHE A 69 -9.49 6.15 -10.70
CA PHE A 69 -9.16 4.96 -9.91
C PHE A 69 -7.77 4.44 -10.25
N HIS A 70 -7.42 4.37 -11.53
CA HIS A 70 -6.12 3.88 -12.02
C HIS A 70 -4.94 4.69 -11.49
N VAL A 71 -5.00 6.02 -11.66
CA VAL A 71 -3.91 6.92 -11.24
C VAL A 71 -3.82 6.96 -9.72
N SER A 72 -4.95 7.02 -9.04
CA SER A 72 -4.99 7.09 -7.57
C SER A 72 -4.58 5.76 -6.91
N SER A 73 -4.87 4.60 -7.51
CA SER A 73 -4.34 3.32 -7.05
C SER A 73 -2.84 3.24 -7.20
N PHE A 74 -2.28 3.78 -8.30
CA PHE A 74 -0.83 3.85 -8.48
C PHE A 74 -0.18 4.74 -7.41
N SER A 75 -0.74 5.92 -7.16
CA SER A 75 -0.25 6.83 -6.12
C SER A 75 -0.35 6.21 -4.71
N GLY A 76 -1.48 5.57 -4.39
CA GLY A 76 -1.67 4.87 -3.12
C GLY A 76 -0.68 3.71 -2.94
N GLY A 77 -0.40 2.96 -4.01
CA GLY A 77 0.61 1.90 -4.01
C GLY A 77 2.03 2.44 -3.78
N ALA A 78 2.38 3.56 -4.42
CA ALA A 78 3.67 4.22 -4.21
C ALA A 78 3.86 4.68 -2.75
N VAL A 79 2.82 5.22 -2.11
CA VAL A 79 2.84 5.56 -0.67
C VAL A 79 3.08 4.32 0.19
N ALA A 80 2.41 3.20 -0.11
CA ALA A 80 2.58 1.95 0.62
C ALA A 80 4.01 1.40 0.50
N PHE A 81 4.58 1.40 -0.71
CA PHE A 81 5.96 0.99 -0.94
C PHE A 81 6.96 1.93 -0.27
N PHE A 82 6.71 3.23 -0.25
CA PHE A 82 7.57 4.17 0.46
C PHE A 82 7.54 3.95 1.97
N ALA A 83 6.35 3.70 2.55
CA ALA A 83 6.23 3.26 3.93
C ALA A 83 6.99 1.94 4.19
N ALA A 84 7.04 1.05 3.19
CA ALA A 84 7.83 -0.17 3.28
C ALA A 84 9.34 0.09 3.34
N VAL A 85 9.85 1.06 2.57
CA VAL A 85 11.24 1.52 2.63
C VAL A 85 11.55 2.06 4.03
N ILE A 86 10.69 2.92 4.58
CA ILE A 86 10.85 3.47 5.94
C ILE A 86 10.89 2.34 6.96
N GLY A 87 9.95 1.39 6.88
CA GLY A 87 9.93 0.20 7.74
C GLY A 87 11.20 -0.64 7.62
N GLY A 88 11.66 -0.92 6.39
CA GLY A 88 12.88 -1.68 6.15
C GLY A 88 14.13 -0.98 6.71
N MET A 89 14.31 0.31 6.43
CA MET A 89 15.43 1.09 6.96
C MET A 89 15.43 1.15 8.49
N ALA A 90 14.26 1.40 9.09
CA ALA A 90 14.12 1.47 10.53
C ALA A 90 14.33 0.09 11.19
N TYR A 91 13.90 -1.00 10.55
CA TYR A 91 14.19 -2.36 10.99
C TYR A 91 15.70 -2.65 10.95
N LEU A 92 16.39 -2.34 9.86
CA LEU A 92 17.83 -2.58 9.75
C LEU A 92 18.63 -1.84 10.83
N LYS A 93 18.21 -0.61 11.17
CA LYS A 93 18.82 0.22 12.22
C LYS A 93 18.51 -0.25 13.64
N THR A 94 17.25 -0.60 13.92
CA THR A 94 16.79 -0.81 15.31
C THR A 94 16.54 -2.27 15.67
N ARG A 95 16.44 -3.16 14.68
CA ARG A 95 16.06 -4.58 14.79
C ARG A 95 14.72 -4.83 15.49
N ARG A 96 13.88 -3.80 15.62
CA ARG A 96 12.54 -3.94 16.21
C ARG A 96 11.57 -4.52 15.20
N VAL A 97 10.96 -5.66 15.54
CA VAL A 97 10.00 -6.39 14.69
C VAL A 97 8.84 -5.50 14.22
N GLY A 98 8.43 -4.49 14.99
CA GLY A 98 7.38 -3.54 14.59
C GLY A 98 7.64 -2.83 13.26
N TRP A 99 8.90 -2.52 12.94
CA TRP A 99 9.27 -1.88 11.68
C TRP A 99 9.25 -2.85 10.50
N ASP A 100 9.60 -4.11 10.74
CA ASP A 100 9.46 -5.17 9.74
C ASP A 100 7.99 -5.45 9.41
N ARG A 101 7.08 -5.41 10.40
CA ARG A 101 5.64 -5.50 10.15
C ARG A 101 5.13 -4.35 9.28
N LEU A 102 5.62 -3.12 9.52
CA LEU A 102 5.33 -1.97 8.66
C LEU A 102 5.85 -2.21 7.23
N ALA A 103 7.07 -2.76 7.10
CA ALA A 103 7.67 -3.07 5.81
C ALA A 103 6.83 -4.08 5.02
N LEU A 104 6.46 -5.19 5.66
CA LEU A 104 5.63 -6.22 5.06
C LEU A 104 4.25 -5.69 4.64
N ALA A 105 3.57 -4.99 5.54
CA ALA A 105 2.25 -4.42 5.25
C ALA A 105 2.30 -3.43 4.08
N GLY A 106 3.35 -2.59 4.02
CA GLY A 106 3.55 -1.66 2.90
C GLY A 106 3.77 -2.38 1.57
N VAL A 107 4.53 -3.48 1.56
CA VAL A 107 4.73 -4.28 0.35
C VAL A 107 3.45 -4.98 -0.10
N GLU A 108 2.72 -5.66 0.78
CA GLU A 108 1.50 -6.39 0.39
C GLU A 108 0.40 -5.44 -0.09
N VAL A 109 0.20 -4.32 0.61
CA VAL A 109 -0.77 -3.30 0.19
C VAL A 109 -0.32 -2.65 -1.11
N GLY A 110 0.95 -2.24 -1.22
CA GLY A 110 1.48 -1.63 -2.44
C GLY A 110 1.39 -2.56 -3.65
N PHE A 111 1.68 -3.85 -3.46
CA PHE A 111 1.57 -4.87 -4.50
C PHE A 111 0.13 -5.01 -4.98
N PHE A 112 -0.84 -5.12 -4.06
CA PHE A 112 -2.26 -5.23 -4.41
C PHE A 112 -2.78 -3.99 -5.16
N LEU A 113 -2.43 -2.78 -4.69
CA LEU A 113 -2.81 -1.54 -5.38
C LEU A 113 -2.15 -1.39 -6.76
N SER A 114 -0.94 -1.93 -6.91
CA SER A 114 -0.25 -1.99 -8.21
C SER A 114 -0.91 -2.97 -9.17
N LEU A 115 -1.44 -4.10 -8.69
CA LEU A 115 -2.26 -5.00 -9.50
C LEU A 115 -3.56 -4.33 -9.97
N ILE A 116 -4.24 -3.60 -9.09
CA ILE A 116 -5.40 -2.78 -9.47
C ILE A 116 -5.01 -1.80 -10.58
N THR A 117 -3.87 -1.13 -10.43
CA THR A 117 -3.34 -0.20 -11.44
C THR A 117 -3.13 -0.91 -12.78
N LEU A 118 -2.46 -2.05 -12.81
CA LEU A 118 -2.24 -2.80 -14.05
C LEU A 118 -3.56 -3.21 -14.71
N ILE A 119 -4.47 -3.82 -13.96
CA ILE A 119 -5.75 -4.32 -14.49
C ILE A 119 -6.60 -3.17 -15.04
N THR A 120 -6.75 -2.09 -14.25
CA THR A 120 -7.50 -0.92 -14.71
C THR A 120 -6.85 -0.23 -15.91
N GLY A 121 -5.52 -0.26 -15.99
CA GLY A 121 -4.77 0.23 -17.15
C GLY A 121 -5.06 -0.59 -18.41
N MET A 122 -5.10 -1.93 -18.30
CA MET A 122 -5.46 -2.82 -19.41
C MET A 122 -6.91 -2.58 -19.88
N VAL A 123 -7.84 -2.39 -18.93
CA VAL A 123 -9.24 -2.07 -19.24
C VAL A 123 -9.37 -0.73 -19.96
N TRP A 124 -8.60 0.27 -19.57
CA TRP A 124 -8.55 1.57 -20.25
C TRP A 124 -7.87 1.49 -21.62
N ALA A 125 -6.79 0.71 -21.77
CA ALA A 125 -6.07 0.55 -23.03
C ALA A 125 -6.95 -0.02 -24.15
N ARG A 126 -7.91 -0.89 -23.83
CA ARG A 126 -8.78 -1.53 -24.83
C ARG A 126 -9.57 -0.53 -25.69
N PRO A 127 -10.37 0.40 -25.14
CA PRO A 127 -11.10 1.38 -25.93
C PRO A 127 -10.21 2.48 -26.54
N ILE A 128 -9.05 2.79 -25.96
CA ILE A 128 -8.21 3.92 -26.42
C ILE A 128 -7.18 3.48 -27.47
N TRP A 129 -6.51 2.37 -27.26
CA TRP A 129 -5.43 1.86 -28.15
C TRP A 129 -5.86 0.62 -28.94
N ASN A 130 -7.12 0.17 -28.79
CA ASN A 130 -7.63 -1.07 -29.38
C ASN A 130 -6.81 -2.33 -29.02
N THR A 131 -6.15 -2.33 -27.86
CA THR A 131 -5.38 -3.47 -27.34
C THR A 131 -5.44 -3.52 -25.83
N TRP A 132 -5.28 -4.71 -25.25
CA TRP A 132 -5.19 -4.88 -23.80
C TRP A 132 -3.78 -4.64 -23.25
N TRP A 133 -2.77 -4.77 -24.11
CA TRP A 133 -1.37 -4.63 -23.73
C TRP A 133 -0.51 -4.23 -24.92
N THR A 134 0.49 -3.41 -24.63
CA THR A 134 1.62 -3.14 -25.52
C THR A 134 2.89 -3.26 -24.71
N TRP A 135 4.00 -3.57 -25.38
CA TRP A 135 5.34 -3.54 -24.75
C TRP A 135 5.90 -2.12 -24.67
N ASP A 136 5.02 -1.16 -24.38
CA ASP A 136 5.36 0.24 -24.15
C ASP A 136 6.29 0.37 -22.91
N PRO A 137 7.24 1.32 -22.88
CA PRO A 137 8.18 1.47 -21.77
C PRO A 137 7.53 1.68 -20.39
N ARG A 138 6.42 2.43 -20.31
CA ARG A 138 5.69 2.67 -19.06
C ARG A 138 4.92 1.44 -18.62
N LEU A 139 4.26 0.73 -19.54
CA LEU A 139 3.56 -0.52 -19.23
C LEU A 139 4.54 -1.60 -18.78
N THR A 140 5.63 -1.78 -19.52
CA THR A 140 6.65 -2.79 -19.24
C THR A 140 7.33 -2.53 -17.89
N SER A 141 7.69 -1.27 -17.58
CA SER A 141 8.26 -0.93 -16.26
C SER A 141 7.30 -1.18 -15.10
N ALA A 142 5.99 -0.89 -15.27
CA ALA A 142 4.98 -1.21 -14.27
C ALA A 142 4.83 -2.73 -14.05
N ALA A 143 4.88 -3.53 -15.12
CA ALA A 143 4.88 -4.99 -15.01
C ALA A 143 6.12 -5.52 -14.27
N ILE A 144 7.31 -5.00 -14.59
CA ILE A 144 8.56 -5.34 -13.90
C ILE A 144 8.49 -4.97 -12.41
N MET A 145 7.94 -3.80 -12.08
CA MET A 145 7.72 -3.36 -10.69
C MET A 145 6.84 -4.37 -9.94
N VAL A 146 5.70 -4.77 -10.50
CA VAL A 146 4.80 -5.76 -9.89
C VAL A 146 5.49 -7.11 -9.71
N LEU A 147 6.19 -7.61 -10.74
CA LEU A 147 6.94 -8.88 -10.65
C LEU A 147 8.07 -8.82 -9.61
N THR A 148 8.73 -7.68 -9.47
CA THR A 148 9.77 -7.46 -8.45
C THR A 148 9.17 -7.57 -7.04
N TYR A 149 8.00 -6.99 -6.80
CA TYR A 149 7.33 -7.14 -5.50
C TYR A 149 6.69 -8.52 -5.28
N ALA A 150 6.29 -9.23 -6.35
CA ALA A 150 5.94 -10.65 -6.23
C ALA A 150 7.15 -11.49 -5.79
N ALA A 151 8.32 -11.25 -6.39
CA ALA A 151 9.57 -11.89 -6.02
C ALA A 151 10.02 -11.55 -4.59
N TYR A 152 9.78 -10.32 -4.11
CA TYR A 152 9.94 -9.97 -2.69
C TYR A 152 9.14 -10.92 -1.78
N LEU A 153 7.86 -11.11 -2.08
CA LEU A 153 6.96 -11.92 -1.25
C LEU A 153 7.38 -13.39 -1.26
N MET A 154 7.78 -13.91 -2.42
CA MET A 154 8.33 -15.26 -2.56
C MET A 154 9.63 -15.43 -1.76
N LEU A 155 10.57 -14.49 -1.89
CA LEU A 155 11.83 -14.50 -1.13
C LEU A 155 11.58 -14.53 0.38
N ARG A 156 10.66 -13.67 0.85
CA ARG A 156 10.30 -13.61 2.26
C ARG A 156 9.63 -14.90 2.75
N GLY A 157 8.83 -15.54 1.90
CA GLY A 157 8.21 -16.85 2.18
C GLY A 157 9.22 -18.01 2.25
N ALA A 158 10.27 -17.96 1.43
CA ALA A 158 11.25 -19.04 1.29
C ALA A 158 12.30 -19.10 2.43
N ILE A 159 12.53 -18.00 3.15
CA ILE A 159 13.54 -17.97 4.23
C ILE A 159 12.90 -18.42 5.55
N GLU A 160 13.41 -19.49 6.17
CA GLU A 160 12.85 -19.98 7.44
C GLU A 160 13.30 -19.14 8.65
N ASN A 161 14.60 -18.85 8.74
CA ASN A 161 15.16 -18.08 9.86
C ASN A 161 14.52 -16.68 9.93
N PRO A 162 13.80 -16.33 11.02
CA PRO A 162 13.06 -15.07 11.09
C PRO A 162 13.94 -13.84 10.94
N ASP A 163 15.13 -13.80 11.54
CA ASP A 163 15.98 -12.61 11.50
C ASP A 163 16.61 -12.41 10.12
N LYS A 164 17.04 -13.49 9.48
CA LYS A 164 17.52 -13.48 8.09
C LYS A 164 16.41 -13.07 7.13
N LYS A 165 15.18 -13.60 7.32
CA LYS A 165 14.00 -13.27 6.53
C LYS A 165 13.75 -11.76 6.53
N ARG A 166 13.62 -11.17 7.72
CA ARG A 166 13.32 -9.74 7.88
C ARG A 166 14.44 -8.85 7.34
N MET A 167 15.70 -9.24 7.54
CA MET A 167 16.85 -8.51 7.05
C MET A 167 16.93 -8.52 5.51
N MET A 168 16.86 -9.70 4.90
CA MET A 168 16.89 -9.86 3.44
C MET A 168 15.70 -9.17 2.78
N ALA A 169 14.50 -9.34 3.35
CA ALA A 169 13.29 -8.66 2.87
C ALA A 169 13.45 -7.13 2.97
N SER A 170 13.98 -6.59 4.07
CA SER A 170 14.20 -5.14 4.22
C SER A 170 15.13 -4.59 3.14
N VAL A 171 16.27 -5.26 2.90
CA VAL A 171 17.23 -4.85 1.85
C VAL A 171 16.58 -4.95 0.46
N TYR A 172 15.91 -6.06 0.15
CA TYR A 172 15.22 -6.23 -1.12
C TYR A 172 14.17 -5.14 -1.34
N GLY A 173 13.32 -4.86 -0.34
CA GLY A 173 12.26 -3.85 -0.44
C GLY A 173 12.79 -2.44 -0.72
N ILE A 174 13.92 -2.08 -0.12
CA ILE A 174 14.61 -0.81 -0.37
C ILE A 174 15.09 -0.73 -1.82
N LEU A 175 15.73 -1.78 -2.33
CA LEU A 175 16.21 -1.83 -3.72
C LEU A 175 15.06 -1.87 -4.72
N ALA A 176 14.02 -2.64 -4.43
CA ALA A 176 12.81 -2.78 -5.24
C ALA A 176 12.09 -1.43 -5.43
N PHE A 177 12.16 -0.52 -4.46
CA PHE A 177 11.60 0.82 -4.60
C PHE A 177 12.20 1.62 -5.78
N GLY A 178 13.41 1.27 -6.21
CA GLY A 178 13.99 1.79 -7.46
C GLY A 178 13.11 1.52 -8.68
N THR A 179 12.39 0.40 -8.73
CA THR A 179 11.44 0.09 -9.81
C THR A 179 10.22 1.01 -9.80
N VAL A 180 9.77 1.46 -8.62
CA VAL A 180 8.70 2.46 -8.46
C VAL A 180 9.17 3.79 -9.06
N ILE A 181 10.34 4.27 -8.61
CA ILE A 181 10.94 5.52 -9.10
C ILE A 181 11.13 5.47 -10.62
N PHE A 182 11.70 4.38 -11.13
CA PHE A 182 11.91 4.18 -12.56
C PHE A 182 10.59 4.25 -13.33
N THR A 183 9.55 3.57 -12.84
CA THR A 183 8.21 3.60 -13.45
C THR A 183 7.65 5.03 -13.51
N PHE A 184 7.83 5.85 -12.47
CA PHE A 184 7.42 7.27 -12.49
C PHE A 184 8.20 8.13 -13.49
N ILE A 185 9.49 7.88 -13.65
CA ILE A 185 10.39 8.72 -14.45
C ILE A 185 10.33 8.34 -15.93
N ILE A 186 10.08 7.07 -16.28
CA ILE A 186 10.18 6.57 -17.65
C ILE A 186 9.32 7.36 -18.65
N ILE A 187 8.13 7.81 -18.22
CA ILE A 187 7.21 8.62 -19.03
C ILE A 187 7.76 10.01 -19.39
N ARG A 188 8.84 10.45 -18.75
CA ARG A 188 9.49 11.75 -19.01
C ARG A 188 10.79 11.60 -19.79
N ILE A 189 11.34 10.39 -19.88
CA ILE A 189 12.63 10.12 -20.53
C ILE A 189 12.46 9.41 -21.88
N ARG A 190 11.43 8.56 -22.02
CA ARG A 190 11.17 7.80 -23.24
C ARG A 190 10.15 8.54 -24.12
N PRO A 191 10.56 9.12 -25.27
CA PRO A 191 9.64 9.83 -26.15
C PRO A 191 8.74 8.89 -26.97
N ASP A 192 9.15 7.63 -27.12
CA ASP A 192 8.44 6.55 -27.80
C ASP A 192 7.32 5.92 -26.97
N THR A 193 7.13 6.34 -25.71
CA THR A 193 5.99 5.87 -24.93
C THR A 193 4.70 6.49 -25.44
N ILE A 194 3.69 5.65 -25.60
CA ILE A 194 2.34 6.07 -25.98
C ILE A 194 1.49 6.43 -24.74
N HIS A 195 2.00 6.17 -23.54
CA HIS A 195 1.27 6.45 -22.30
C HIS A 195 1.26 7.96 -21.98
N PRO A 196 0.08 8.57 -21.78
CA PRO A 196 -0.02 9.99 -21.46
C PRO A 196 0.48 10.30 -20.04
N ALA A 197 1.04 11.49 -19.85
CA ALA A 197 1.40 12.00 -18.53
C ALA A 197 0.25 12.82 -17.94
N VAL A 198 -0.22 12.41 -16.75
CA VAL A 198 -1.30 13.10 -16.02
C VAL A 198 -0.82 14.41 -15.40
N ILE A 199 0.46 14.47 -15.04
CA ILE A 199 1.09 15.63 -14.38
C ILE A 199 2.27 16.09 -15.23
N GLY A 200 2.15 17.28 -15.80
CA GLY A 200 3.15 17.88 -16.69
C GLY A 200 2.90 17.57 -18.17
N ALA A 201 3.88 17.90 -19.01
CA ALA A 201 3.80 17.65 -20.44
C ALA A 201 3.82 16.14 -20.75
N SER A 202 2.92 15.71 -21.62
CA SER A 202 2.93 14.33 -22.14
C SER A 202 4.02 14.17 -23.21
N PRO A 203 4.56 12.95 -23.39
CA PRO A 203 5.46 12.61 -24.50
C PRO A 203 4.86 12.93 -25.86
N VAL A 204 5.73 13.14 -26.85
CA VAL A 204 5.32 13.51 -28.23
C VAL A 204 4.44 12.42 -28.87
N ASN A 205 4.71 11.15 -28.58
CA ASN A 205 3.94 10.02 -29.11
C ASN A 205 2.79 9.57 -28.19
N ALA A 206 2.43 10.36 -27.17
CA ALA A 206 1.38 9.98 -26.25
C ALA A 206 0.02 9.90 -26.96
N GLU A 207 -0.67 8.79 -26.75
CA GLU A 207 -2.01 8.52 -27.26
C GLU A 207 -3.02 8.50 -26.11
N GLY A 208 -4.20 9.09 -26.31
CA GLY A 208 -5.19 9.22 -25.24
C GLY A 208 -4.83 10.28 -24.20
N GLY A 209 -4.27 11.41 -24.66
CA GLY A 209 -4.14 12.61 -23.83
C GLY A 209 -5.50 13.14 -23.35
N PHE A 210 -5.47 13.99 -22.34
CA PHE A 210 -6.67 14.61 -21.75
C PHE A 210 -6.43 16.10 -21.55
N SER A 211 -7.43 16.90 -21.92
CA SER A 211 -7.49 18.31 -21.54
C SER A 211 -8.31 18.42 -20.25
N MET A 212 -7.63 18.32 -19.11
CA MET A 212 -8.34 18.28 -17.83
C MET A 212 -9.01 19.62 -17.52
N THR A 213 -10.35 19.61 -17.52
CA THR A 213 -11.15 20.70 -16.95
C THR A 213 -10.98 20.75 -15.42
N ASP A 214 -11.41 21.83 -14.79
CA ASP A 214 -11.24 21.99 -13.34
C ASP A 214 -12.02 20.97 -12.52
N THR A 215 -13.16 20.48 -13.03
CA THR A 215 -13.92 19.38 -12.39
C THR A 215 -13.19 18.04 -12.50
N MET A 216 -12.44 17.81 -13.57
CA MET A 216 -11.61 16.60 -13.73
C MET A 216 -10.39 16.65 -12.82
N LYS A 217 -9.75 17.82 -12.67
CA LYS A 217 -8.64 18.03 -11.74
C LYS A 217 -9.08 17.82 -10.30
N SER A 218 -10.24 18.37 -9.92
CA SER A 218 -10.77 18.19 -8.57
C SER A 218 -11.13 16.74 -8.28
N ALA A 219 -11.75 16.02 -9.23
CA ALA A 219 -12.04 14.60 -9.09
C ALA A 219 -10.76 13.75 -8.94
N LEU A 220 -9.72 14.03 -9.73
CA LEU A 220 -8.43 13.35 -9.60
C LEU A 220 -7.75 13.67 -8.26
N GLY A 221 -7.78 14.94 -7.83
CA GLY A 221 -7.19 15.37 -6.56
C GLY A 221 -7.85 14.71 -5.36
N ILE A 222 -9.18 14.69 -5.32
CA ILE A 222 -9.97 14.04 -4.26
C ILE A 222 -9.69 12.54 -4.23
N ASN A 223 -9.72 11.85 -5.38
CA ASN A 223 -9.39 10.43 -5.41
C ASN A 223 -7.95 10.18 -4.95
N SER A 224 -6.98 10.93 -5.46
CA SER A 224 -5.58 10.76 -5.08
C SER A 224 -5.38 10.97 -3.58
N PHE A 225 -6.08 11.93 -2.97
CA PHE A 225 -6.09 12.12 -1.52
C PHE A 225 -6.70 10.91 -0.79
N VAL A 226 -7.89 10.46 -1.18
CA VAL A 226 -8.57 9.32 -0.55
C VAL A 226 -7.70 8.06 -0.62
N TRP A 227 -7.12 7.76 -1.77
CA TRP A 227 -6.28 6.56 -1.94
C TRP A 227 -5.00 6.63 -1.11
N CYS A 228 -4.29 7.76 -1.14
CA CYS A 228 -3.02 7.92 -0.42
C CYS A 228 -3.16 8.09 1.10
N VAL A 229 -4.20 8.80 1.57
CA VAL A 229 -4.32 9.25 2.97
C VAL A 229 -5.33 8.42 3.76
N LEU A 230 -6.34 7.84 3.09
CA LEU A 230 -7.37 7.05 3.75
C LEU A 230 -7.20 5.56 3.47
N ILE A 231 -7.31 5.14 2.20
CA ILE A 231 -7.30 3.72 1.82
C ILE A 231 -5.97 3.07 2.21
N THR A 232 -4.85 3.59 1.71
CA THR A 232 -3.53 2.97 1.96
C THR A 232 -3.22 2.85 3.46
N PRO A 233 -3.30 3.90 4.29
CA PRO A 233 -3.02 3.79 5.72
C PRO A 233 -4.01 2.87 6.45
N THR A 234 -5.29 2.87 6.06
CA THR A 234 -6.30 1.98 6.66
C THR A 234 -5.98 0.52 6.40
N LEU A 235 -5.68 0.16 5.14
CA LEU A 235 -5.32 -1.21 4.76
C LEU A 235 -4.04 -1.66 5.47
N MET A 236 -3.02 -0.79 5.51
CA MET A 236 -1.77 -1.10 6.20
C MET A 236 -1.97 -1.30 7.70
N TRP A 237 -2.78 -0.48 8.36
CA TRP A 237 -3.05 -0.63 9.79
C TRP A 237 -3.82 -1.93 10.07
N TRP A 238 -4.86 -2.24 9.29
CA TRP A 238 -5.54 -3.53 9.39
C TRP A 238 -4.58 -4.71 9.19
N ARG A 239 -3.68 -4.63 8.21
CA ARG A 239 -2.71 -5.71 7.94
C ARG A 239 -1.72 -5.92 9.09
N ILE A 240 -1.20 -4.84 9.67
CA ILE A 240 -0.32 -4.88 10.85
C ILE A 240 -1.08 -5.45 12.05
N ARG A 241 -2.34 -5.04 12.25
CA ARG A 241 -3.18 -5.55 13.33
C ARG A 241 -3.43 -7.05 13.17
N LEU A 242 -3.74 -7.50 11.95
CA LEU A 242 -3.94 -8.92 11.63
C LEU A 242 -2.70 -9.75 11.98
N GLU A 243 -1.50 -9.28 11.61
CA GLU A 243 -0.24 -9.96 11.94
C GLU A 243 -0.03 -10.07 13.45
N ARG A 244 -0.26 -8.98 14.21
CA ARG A 244 -0.14 -9.00 15.68
C ARG A 244 -1.12 -9.96 16.33
N LEU A 245 -2.34 -10.06 15.80
CA LEU A 245 -3.36 -10.97 16.28
C LEU A 245 -3.00 -12.43 15.98
N ALA A 246 -2.52 -12.72 14.76
CA ALA A 246 -2.05 -14.04 14.38
C ALA A 246 -0.91 -14.53 15.27
N GLU A 247 0.12 -13.71 15.47
CA GLU A 247 1.23 -14.06 16.37
C GLU A 247 0.77 -14.23 17.83
N ARG A 248 -0.23 -13.45 18.27
CA ARG A 248 -0.79 -13.61 19.63
C ARG A 248 -1.51 -14.94 19.76
N ALA A 249 -2.29 -15.34 18.74
CA ALA A 249 -2.97 -16.61 18.73
C ALA A 249 -1.98 -17.79 18.73
N GLU A 250 -0.90 -17.70 17.95
CA GLU A 250 0.17 -18.71 17.95
C GLU A 250 0.85 -18.83 19.32
N ARG A 251 1.21 -17.71 19.96
CA ARG A 251 1.79 -17.73 21.30
C ARG A 251 0.89 -18.41 22.33
N LEU A 252 -0.40 -18.06 22.33
CA LEU A 252 -1.38 -18.67 23.24
C LEU A 252 -1.57 -20.16 22.97
N ARG A 253 -1.47 -20.61 21.72
CA ARG A 253 -1.54 -22.03 21.36
C ARG A 253 -0.36 -22.82 21.94
N PHE A 254 0.82 -22.22 22.07
CA PHE A 254 1.99 -22.88 22.69
C PHE A 254 1.94 -22.88 24.22
N GLU A 255 1.08 -22.06 24.84
CA GLU A 255 0.91 -22.00 26.30
C GLU A 255 -0.15 -23.00 26.81
N LEU A 256 -0.96 -23.58 25.92
CA LEU A 256 -1.96 -24.63 26.20
C LEU A 256 -1.40 -26.02 25.97
#